data_AF-A0A8S2R7L0-F1
#
_entry.id   AF-A0A8S2R7L0-F1
#
_cell.length_a   1.000
_cell.length_b   1.000
_cell.length_c   1.000
_cell.angle_alpha   90.00
_cell.angle_beta   90.00
_cell.angle_gamma   90.00
#
_symmetry.space_group_name_H-M   'P 1'
#
loop_
_entity.id
_entity.type
_entity.pdbx_description
1 polymer ?
#
loop_
_entity_poly.entity_id
_entity_poly.type
_entity_poly.pdbx_seq_one_letter_code
_entity_poly.pdbx_strand_id
1 'polypeptide(L)'
;PNQASTIRRTYTLAESFCYNRCEPLTSYSLSKLLKNIPFLQCQNFYGATECTVQSIYHTVIASDLDEQQPHNNIPCSKPITNERVYVLDDYLQLVSIENDGKIYLDGPGVFDGYHEEINCSNHKRQYLVPSKYCCIDSKGRLIVKGRVDYQIELRGQRIEVAEIEMTLLHKRKKAVLILNGYRYTQDRVRNNNTYWKCEDRSCTGRASQKCSDDPKETQQHSHSPNQDQCNVEEFTINVKKRIREEPEPVRKIFRQELVKLQTKNPDQVQSIPMFEQIKTSLYSARNESFPPPPKTLADVQVDGKWSQTLNNEPFLLPDTQNLIFGTIESLDELSKSEHILMAGTFQSCPAPYYQVYTIHSVNDGLSSPKLYSLLPRKEKNTYISLLQDIQNVCYRNSITLNPKFVTLDFEQGAISACELLFPNAKIKGCNFHFNKCLYM
;
A
#
# COMPACT_ATOMS: atom_id res chain seq x y z
N PRO A 1 -34.06 -23.08 -1.05
CA PRO A 1 -33.81 -24.30 -1.88
C PRO A 1 -32.74 -24.13 -2.97
N ASN A 2 -32.65 -22.97 -3.66
CA ASN A 2 -31.73 -22.75 -4.79
C ASN A 2 -30.36 -22.12 -4.44
N GLN A 3 -30.10 -21.69 -3.21
CA GLN A 3 -28.75 -21.25 -2.80
C GLN A 3 -27.88 -22.43 -2.35
N ALA A 4 -28.47 -23.45 -1.71
CA ALA A 4 -27.74 -24.62 -1.22
C ALA A 4 -27.21 -25.55 -2.33
N SER A 5 -27.86 -25.59 -3.50
CA SER A 5 -27.40 -26.36 -4.67
C SER A 5 -26.26 -25.66 -5.41
N THR A 6 -26.27 -24.33 -5.47
CA THR A 6 -25.15 -23.51 -5.99
C THR A 6 -23.95 -23.60 -5.05
N ILE A 7 -24.17 -23.53 -3.73
CA ILE A 7 -23.14 -23.77 -2.70
C ILE A 7 -22.60 -25.21 -2.76
N ARG A 8 -23.37 -26.23 -3.16
CA ARG A 8 -22.82 -27.59 -3.30
C ARG A 8 -21.95 -27.80 -4.54
N ARG A 9 -22.18 -27.08 -5.64
CA ARG A 9 -21.41 -27.25 -6.89
C ARG A 9 -20.08 -26.50 -6.90
N THR A 10 -19.96 -25.41 -6.15
CA THR A 10 -18.72 -24.61 -6.08
C THR A 10 -17.69 -25.19 -5.09
N TYR A 11 -18.13 -26.03 -4.15
CA TYR A 11 -17.31 -26.45 -2.99
C TYR A 11 -16.66 -27.84 -3.12
N THR A 12 -16.97 -28.63 -4.17
CA THR A 12 -16.30 -29.92 -4.39
C THR A 12 -14.86 -29.77 -4.90
N LEU A 13 -14.41 -28.55 -5.20
CA LEU A 13 -13.14 -28.25 -5.89
C LEU A 13 -12.10 -27.50 -5.04
N ALA A 14 -12.37 -27.22 -3.76
CA ALA A 14 -11.42 -26.55 -2.87
C ALA A 14 -11.16 -27.41 -1.63
N GLU A 15 -9.96 -27.98 -1.52
CA GLU A 15 -9.38 -28.21 -0.19
C GLU A 15 -9.35 -26.84 0.48
N SER A 16 -10.31 -26.64 1.38
CA SER A 16 -10.70 -25.31 1.82
C SER A 16 -9.77 -24.88 2.95
N PHE A 17 -9.19 -23.68 2.89
CA PHE A 17 -8.33 -23.08 3.91
C PHE A 17 -8.89 -21.71 4.32
N CYS A 18 -8.50 -21.18 5.49
CA CYS A 18 -9.20 -20.06 6.12
C CYS A 18 -8.19 -19.02 6.67
N TYR A 19 -7.96 -17.90 5.97
CA TYR A 19 -6.97 -16.83 6.25
C TYR A 19 -7.48 -15.57 6.98
N ASN A 20 -6.85 -15.14 8.09
CA ASN A 20 -7.07 -13.83 8.71
C ASN A 20 -5.82 -12.93 8.53
N ARG A 21 -5.98 -11.65 8.15
CA ARG A 21 -4.84 -10.78 7.74
C ARG A 21 -4.40 -9.77 8.80
N CYS A 22 -5.31 -9.31 9.64
CA CYS A 22 -5.06 -8.09 10.44
C CYS A 22 -5.51 -8.27 11.87
N GLU A 23 -6.74 -8.74 12.07
CA GLU A 23 -7.33 -8.92 13.40
C GLU A 23 -6.99 -10.31 13.95
N PRO A 24 -6.82 -10.47 15.27
CA PRO A 24 -6.64 -11.77 15.85
C PRO A 24 -7.86 -12.67 15.55
N LEU A 25 -7.62 -13.85 14.95
CA LEU A 25 -8.66 -14.86 14.81
C LEU A 25 -8.94 -15.45 16.18
N THR A 26 -10.20 -15.52 16.62
CA THR A 26 -10.57 -16.06 17.94
C THR A 26 -11.30 -17.40 17.84
N SER A 27 -11.27 -18.18 18.92
CA SER A 27 -12.04 -19.43 19.06
C SER A 27 -13.53 -19.26 18.74
N TYR A 28 -14.13 -18.14 19.17
CA TYR A 28 -15.54 -17.84 18.93
C TYR A 28 -15.86 -17.67 17.44
N SER A 29 -15.09 -16.85 16.73
CA SER A 29 -15.32 -16.60 15.30
C SER A 29 -15.18 -17.88 14.48
N LEU A 30 -14.19 -18.70 14.81
CA LEU A 30 -13.90 -19.92 14.07
C LEU A 30 -14.87 -21.06 14.40
N SER A 31 -15.27 -21.22 15.66
CA SER A 31 -16.28 -22.22 16.06
C SER A 31 -17.63 -21.95 15.39
N LYS A 32 -18.03 -20.67 15.22
CA LYS A 32 -19.24 -20.30 14.49
C LYS A 32 -19.17 -20.68 13.00
N LEU A 33 -18.00 -20.52 12.37
CA LEU A 33 -17.78 -20.90 10.98
C LEU A 33 -17.81 -22.43 10.79
N LEU A 34 -17.06 -23.16 11.60
CA LEU A 34 -16.96 -24.63 11.53
C LEU A 34 -18.28 -25.33 11.86
N LYS A 35 -19.15 -24.73 12.70
CA LYS A 35 -20.52 -25.23 12.90
C LYS A 35 -21.35 -25.23 11.62
N ASN A 36 -21.15 -24.24 10.75
CA ASN A 36 -21.88 -24.13 9.48
C ASN A 36 -21.22 -24.92 8.34
N ILE A 37 -19.90 -25.15 8.42
CA ILE A 37 -19.10 -25.85 7.39
C ILE A 37 -18.13 -26.83 8.07
N PRO A 38 -18.59 -28.01 8.54
CA PRO A 38 -17.81 -28.89 9.41
C PRO A 38 -16.64 -29.61 8.73
N PHE A 39 -16.59 -29.63 7.41
CA PHE A 39 -15.50 -30.22 6.62
C PHE A 39 -14.44 -29.19 6.17
N LEU A 40 -14.59 -27.92 6.58
CA LEU A 40 -13.65 -26.86 6.26
C LEU A 40 -12.33 -27.08 7.03
N GLN A 41 -11.20 -27.13 6.32
CA GLN A 41 -9.90 -27.01 6.98
C GLN A 41 -9.57 -25.52 7.13
N CYS A 42 -8.95 -25.15 8.24
CA CYS A 42 -8.68 -23.74 8.54
C CYS A 42 -7.18 -23.55 8.76
N GLN A 43 -6.63 -22.43 8.29
CA GLN A 43 -5.22 -22.10 8.47
C GLN A 43 -5.09 -20.64 8.86
N ASN A 44 -4.81 -20.36 10.12
CA ASN A 44 -4.57 -18.99 10.56
C ASN A 44 -3.22 -18.52 10.02
N PHE A 45 -3.15 -17.38 9.34
CA PHE A 45 -1.90 -16.83 8.82
C PHE A 45 -1.62 -15.48 9.46
N TYR A 46 -0.36 -15.07 9.42
CA TYR A 46 0.03 -13.70 9.70
C TYR A 46 1.17 -13.29 8.77
N GLY A 47 1.11 -12.05 8.32
CA GLY A 47 2.13 -11.42 7.50
C GLY A 47 1.79 -9.96 7.25
N ALA A 48 2.84 -9.16 7.08
CA ALA A 48 2.71 -7.77 6.65
C ALA A 48 2.78 -7.68 5.12
N THR A 49 2.33 -6.55 4.55
CA THR A 49 2.54 -6.27 3.12
C THR A 49 4.04 -6.29 2.78
N GLU A 50 4.84 -5.80 3.72
CA GLU A 50 6.29 -5.72 3.72
C GLU A 50 6.98 -7.10 3.82
N CYS A 51 6.23 -8.18 4.04
CA CYS A 51 6.73 -9.56 4.06
C CYS A 51 6.02 -10.47 3.05
N THR A 52 5.65 -9.93 1.88
CA THR A 52 5.07 -10.71 0.77
C THR A 52 3.83 -11.51 1.20
N VAL A 53 2.86 -10.79 1.77
CA VAL A 53 1.52 -11.29 2.15
C VAL A 53 1.48 -12.15 3.42
N GLN A 54 2.38 -13.13 3.56
CA GLN A 54 2.36 -14.12 4.65
C GLN A 54 3.78 -14.51 5.05
N SER A 55 4.02 -14.64 6.35
CA SER A 55 5.30 -15.12 6.90
C SER A 55 5.14 -16.32 7.82
N ILE A 56 4.01 -16.41 8.51
CA ILE A 56 3.68 -17.49 9.44
C ILE A 56 2.26 -17.97 9.21
N TYR A 57 2.03 -19.24 9.51
CA TYR A 57 0.75 -19.89 9.44
C TYR A 57 0.56 -20.93 10.55
N HIS A 58 -0.67 -21.35 10.76
CA HIS A 58 -1.02 -22.39 11.71
C HIS A 58 -2.23 -23.15 11.17
N THR A 59 -2.09 -24.46 11.00
CA THR A 59 -3.24 -25.30 10.63
C THR A 59 -4.08 -25.50 11.87
N VAL A 60 -5.31 -24.97 11.83
CA VAL A 60 -6.23 -25.03 12.95
C VAL A 60 -6.70 -26.47 13.12
N ILE A 61 -6.54 -26.97 14.33
CA ILE A 61 -7.07 -28.27 14.75
C ILE A 61 -8.14 -28.09 15.82
N ALA A 62 -8.93 -29.13 16.07
CA ALA A 62 -10.04 -29.07 17.02
C ALA A 62 -9.62 -28.59 18.42
N SER A 63 -8.40 -28.92 18.86
CA SER A 63 -7.87 -28.49 20.16
C SER A 63 -7.46 -27.02 20.24
N ASP A 64 -7.45 -26.27 19.13
CA ASP A 64 -7.25 -24.83 19.15
C ASP A 64 -8.56 -24.07 19.45
N LEU A 65 -9.71 -24.74 19.34
CA LEU A 65 -11.02 -24.18 19.62
C LEU A 65 -11.35 -24.39 21.10
N ASP A 66 -11.10 -23.37 21.90
CA ASP A 66 -11.48 -23.39 23.31
C ASP A 66 -12.85 -22.75 23.51
N GLU A 67 -13.87 -23.58 23.76
CA GLU A 67 -15.23 -23.10 24.06
C GLU A 67 -15.34 -22.41 25.43
N GLN A 68 -14.42 -22.71 26.37
CA GLN A 68 -14.37 -22.07 27.68
C GLN A 68 -13.66 -20.71 27.62
N GLN A 69 -12.80 -20.50 26.61
CA GLN A 69 -12.11 -19.24 26.35
C GLN A 69 -12.39 -18.74 24.92
N PRO A 70 -13.65 -18.33 24.62
CA PRO A 70 -14.09 -17.99 23.27
C PRO A 70 -13.34 -16.80 22.66
N HIS A 71 -12.74 -15.93 23.47
CA HIS A 71 -12.01 -14.75 23.04
C HIS A 71 -10.50 -14.96 22.89
N ASN A 72 -10.01 -16.17 23.16
CA ASN A 72 -8.59 -16.47 22.96
C ASN A 72 -8.25 -16.46 21.47
N ASN A 73 -7.07 -15.92 21.18
CA ASN A 73 -6.53 -15.87 19.83
C ASN A 73 -6.06 -17.27 19.40
N ILE A 74 -6.41 -17.64 18.17
CA ILE A 74 -5.90 -18.82 17.49
C ILE A 74 -4.40 -18.60 17.22
N PRO A 75 -3.53 -19.59 17.47
CA PRO A 75 -2.10 -19.45 17.23
C PRO A 75 -1.73 -19.19 15.77
N CYS A 76 -0.51 -18.68 15.55
CA CYS A 76 0.11 -18.53 14.23
C CYS A 76 1.58 -19.00 14.30
N SER A 77 1.79 -20.30 14.39
CA SER A 77 2.99 -20.88 15.01
C SER A 77 4.11 -21.26 14.05
N LYS A 78 3.82 -21.47 12.76
CA LYS A 78 4.75 -22.10 11.82
C LYS A 78 5.21 -21.11 10.75
N PRO A 79 6.51 -20.81 10.66
CA PRO A 79 7.05 -20.03 9.55
C PRO A 79 6.79 -20.71 8.21
N ILE A 80 6.54 -19.91 7.18
CA ILE A 80 6.58 -20.37 5.79
C ILE A 80 8.02 -20.78 5.45
N THR A 81 8.19 -21.68 4.49
CA THR A 81 9.51 -22.17 4.08
C THR A 81 10.48 -21.02 3.84
N ASN A 82 11.66 -21.09 4.48
CA ASN A 82 12.73 -20.09 4.45
C ASN A 82 12.45 -18.76 5.18
N GLU A 83 11.27 -18.57 5.78
CA GLU A 83 11.00 -17.47 6.72
C GLU A 83 11.47 -17.85 8.13
N ARG A 84 11.83 -16.84 8.92
CA ARG A 84 12.22 -16.92 10.32
C ARG A 84 11.42 -15.90 11.11
N VAL A 85 11.02 -16.29 12.31
CA VAL A 85 10.28 -15.42 13.23
C VAL A 85 10.95 -15.42 14.59
N TYR A 86 11.14 -14.24 15.14
CA TYR A 86 11.65 -14.03 16.48
C TYR A 86 10.65 -13.22 17.30
N VAL A 87 10.58 -13.51 18.60
CA VAL A 87 9.87 -12.68 19.57
C VAL A 87 10.91 -12.08 20.48
N LEU A 88 11.10 -10.77 20.37
CA LEU A 88 12.17 -10.05 21.05
C LEU A 88 11.61 -8.99 22.01
N ASP A 89 12.34 -8.73 23.08
CA ASP A 89 12.09 -7.57 23.96
C ASP A 89 12.62 -6.27 23.33
N ASP A 90 12.51 -5.17 24.10
CA ASP A 90 13.01 -3.85 23.69
C ASP A 90 14.53 -3.77 23.58
N TYR A 91 15.27 -4.75 24.12
CA TYR A 91 16.73 -4.87 24.06
C TYR A 91 17.19 -5.88 22.99
N LEU A 92 16.30 -6.29 22.08
CA LEU A 92 16.55 -7.28 21.01
C LEU A 92 16.96 -8.66 21.53
N GLN A 93 16.57 -9.02 22.76
CA GLN A 93 16.79 -10.35 23.32
C GLN A 93 15.55 -11.22 23.15
N LEU A 94 15.75 -12.53 22.96
CA LEU A 94 14.66 -13.49 22.92
C LEU A 94 13.88 -13.47 24.23
N VAL A 95 12.57 -13.29 24.14
CA VAL A 95 11.70 -13.42 25.32
C VAL A 95 11.53 -14.88 25.68
N SER A 96 11.39 -15.17 26.98
CA SER A 96 11.05 -16.51 27.42
C SER A 96 9.60 -16.87 27.07
N ILE A 97 9.29 -18.16 27.12
CA ILE A 97 7.93 -18.67 27.01
C ILE A 97 7.00 -17.93 27.98
N GLU A 98 5.78 -17.65 27.51
CA GLU A 98 4.68 -16.92 28.15
C GLU A 98 4.91 -15.42 28.41
N ASN A 99 6.09 -14.88 28.11
CA ASN A 99 6.35 -13.44 28.18
C ASN A 99 6.05 -12.73 26.87
N ASP A 100 5.60 -11.48 26.99
CA ASP A 100 5.28 -10.63 25.86
C ASP A 100 6.52 -10.01 25.23
N GLY A 101 6.53 -9.97 23.90
CA GLY A 101 7.54 -9.28 23.11
C GLY A 101 7.00 -8.80 21.77
N LYS A 102 7.88 -8.20 20.99
CA LYS A 102 7.59 -7.74 19.62
C LYS A 102 7.98 -8.81 18.63
N ILE A 103 7.16 -8.97 17.59
CA ILE A 103 7.47 -9.90 16.51
C ILE A 103 8.52 -9.29 15.57
N TYR A 104 9.47 -10.11 15.13
CA TYR A 104 10.46 -9.80 14.11
C TYR A 104 10.38 -10.88 13.03
N LEU A 105 10.29 -10.46 11.78
CA LEU A 105 10.20 -11.34 10.61
C LEU A 105 11.48 -11.19 9.78
N ASP A 106 12.10 -12.31 9.42
CA ASP A 106 13.29 -12.39 8.59
C ASP A 106 13.06 -13.48 7.53
N GLY A 107 13.63 -13.32 6.34
CA GLY A 107 13.46 -14.28 5.25
C GLY A 107 13.36 -13.63 3.88
N PRO A 108 13.30 -14.47 2.83
CA PRO A 108 13.22 -14.00 1.45
C PRO A 108 11.91 -13.25 1.13
N GLY A 109 10.86 -13.42 1.94
CA GLY A 109 9.60 -12.70 1.82
C GLY A 109 9.68 -11.26 2.30
N VAL A 110 10.69 -10.88 3.08
CA VAL A 110 10.94 -9.48 3.48
C VAL A 110 11.25 -8.67 2.23
N PHE A 111 10.45 -7.62 2.00
CA PHE A 111 10.65 -6.71 0.89
C PHE A 111 12.03 -6.04 0.94
N ASP A 112 12.59 -5.68 -0.22
CA ASP A 112 13.87 -4.96 -0.28
C ASP A 112 13.79 -3.55 0.38
N GLY A 113 12.57 -3.06 0.61
CA GLY A 113 12.26 -1.76 1.20
C GLY A 113 11.06 -1.13 0.50
N TYR A 114 10.59 0.02 0.98
CA TYR A 114 9.61 0.78 0.20
C TYR A 114 10.27 1.28 -1.09
N HIS A 115 9.50 1.37 -2.19
CA HIS A 115 10.03 1.73 -3.52
C HIS A 115 10.94 2.97 -3.52
N GLU A 116 10.66 3.93 -2.65
CA GLU A 116 11.37 5.21 -2.54
C GLU A 116 12.62 5.13 -1.62
N GLU A 117 12.88 3.99 -0.97
CA GLU A 117 13.92 3.70 0.03
C GLU A 117 15.12 2.96 -0.59
N ILE A 118 14.81 2.03 -1.49
CA ILE A 118 15.75 1.21 -2.26
C ILE A 118 16.62 2.08 -3.18
N ASN A 119 16.10 3.22 -3.65
CA ASN A 119 16.83 4.15 -4.53
C ASN A 119 17.82 5.08 -3.80
N CYS A 120 17.71 5.20 -2.46
CA CYS A 120 18.56 6.10 -1.67
C CYS A 120 19.57 5.35 -0.79
N SER A 121 19.45 4.04 -0.66
CA SER A 121 20.36 3.22 0.13
C SER A 121 20.61 1.89 -0.59
N ASN A 122 21.87 1.49 -0.73
CA ASN A 122 22.23 0.13 -1.16
C ASN A 122 21.91 -0.94 -0.08
N HIS A 123 21.09 -0.59 0.92
CA HIS A 123 20.74 -1.47 2.03
C HIS A 123 19.46 -2.23 1.71
N LYS A 124 19.60 -3.53 1.45
CA LYS A 124 18.48 -4.46 1.55
C LYS A 124 18.07 -4.59 3.00
N ARG A 125 16.79 -4.40 3.31
CA ARG A 125 16.25 -4.74 4.64
C ARG A 125 16.40 -6.24 4.86
N GLN A 126 17.08 -6.62 5.93
CA GLN A 126 17.26 -8.04 6.29
C GLN A 126 16.09 -8.57 7.11
N TYR A 127 15.40 -7.71 7.86
CA TYR A 127 14.28 -8.08 8.71
C TYR A 127 13.24 -6.96 8.77
N LEU A 128 12.01 -7.33 9.14
CA LEU A 128 10.90 -6.43 9.43
C LEU A 128 10.57 -6.50 10.92
N VAL A 129 10.27 -5.34 11.51
CA VAL A 129 9.69 -5.21 12.84
C VAL A 129 8.25 -4.72 12.70
N PRO A 130 7.26 -5.62 12.57
CA PRO A 130 5.87 -5.23 12.68
C PRO A 130 5.62 -4.64 14.07
N SER A 131 4.90 -3.52 14.14
CA SER A 131 4.44 -2.91 15.40
C SER A 131 3.36 -3.76 16.10
N LYS A 132 3.62 -5.04 16.38
CA LYS A 132 2.68 -6.00 16.98
C LYS A 132 3.30 -6.66 18.22
N TYR A 133 2.49 -6.79 19.28
CA TYR A 133 2.81 -7.59 20.47
C TYR A 133 2.39 -9.05 20.25
N CYS A 134 3.24 -9.96 20.70
CA CYS A 134 3.02 -11.41 20.66
C CYS A 134 3.72 -12.12 21.82
N CYS A 135 3.35 -13.36 22.07
CA CYS A 135 4.08 -14.25 22.98
C CYS A 135 4.17 -15.67 22.40
N ILE A 136 5.09 -16.47 22.96
CA ILE A 136 5.11 -17.92 22.75
C ILE A 136 4.38 -18.55 23.93
N ASP A 137 3.33 -19.33 23.70
CA ASP A 137 2.61 -20.00 24.80
C ASP A 137 3.41 -21.19 25.38
N SER A 138 2.92 -21.77 26.47
CA SER A 138 3.53 -22.94 27.12
C SER A 138 3.67 -24.17 26.22
N LYS A 139 3.00 -24.20 25.07
CA LYS A 139 3.10 -25.27 24.05
C LYS A 139 4.06 -24.91 22.91
N GLY A 140 4.78 -23.81 23.02
CA GLY A 140 5.71 -23.34 21.98
C GLY A 140 5.01 -22.69 20.79
N ARG A 141 3.75 -22.28 20.91
CA ARG A 141 2.96 -21.71 19.82
C ARG A 141 2.96 -20.19 19.90
N LEU A 142 3.15 -19.53 18.76
CA LEU A 142 3.16 -18.07 18.68
C LEU A 142 1.72 -17.52 18.68
N ILE A 143 1.44 -16.63 19.63
CA ILE A 143 0.16 -15.93 19.77
C ILE A 143 0.36 -14.45 19.47
N VAL A 144 -0.22 -13.97 18.36
CA VAL A 144 -0.23 -12.53 18.04
C VAL A 144 -1.36 -11.88 18.83
N LYS A 145 -1.04 -10.91 19.69
CA LYS A 145 -1.99 -10.30 20.64
C LYS A 145 -2.63 -9.02 20.10
N GLY A 146 -1.85 -8.13 19.47
CA GLY A 146 -2.34 -6.81 19.07
C GLY A 146 -1.23 -5.89 18.60
N ARG A 147 -1.52 -4.59 18.44
CA ARG A 147 -0.58 -3.56 17.97
C ARG A 147 0.07 -2.80 19.13
N VAL A 148 1.27 -2.28 18.89
CA VAL A 148 2.02 -1.45 19.85
C VAL A 148 1.94 0.05 19.54
N ASP A 149 1.44 0.41 18.36
CA ASP A 149 1.32 1.77 17.86
C ASP A 149 -0.13 2.26 17.81
N TYR A 150 -0.33 3.53 17.46
CA TYR A 150 -1.65 4.18 17.33
C TYR A 150 -2.39 3.83 16.04
N GLN A 151 -1.89 2.85 15.28
CA GLN A 151 -2.55 2.45 14.05
C GLN A 151 -3.78 1.60 14.39
N ILE A 152 -4.91 1.91 13.73
CA ILE A 152 -6.15 1.18 13.89
C ILE A 152 -6.31 0.21 12.72
N GLU A 153 -6.76 -1.00 13.00
CA GLU A 153 -7.24 -1.96 12.00
C GLU A 153 -8.76 -2.04 12.14
N LEU A 154 -9.49 -1.47 11.17
CA LEU A 154 -10.95 -1.43 11.17
C LEU A 154 -11.47 -2.23 9.97
N ARG A 155 -12.11 -3.39 10.22
CA ARG A 155 -12.65 -4.27 9.17
C ARG A 155 -11.56 -4.68 8.17
N GLY A 156 -10.37 -4.98 8.68
CA GLY A 156 -9.20 -5.33 7.88
C GLY A 156 -8.52 -4.18 7.12
N GLN A 157 -8.94 -2.92 7.33
CA GLN A 157 -8.27 -1.74 6.77
C GLN A 157 -7.33 -1.10 7.79
N ARG A 158 -6.11 -0.78 7.35
CA ARG A 158 -5.09 -0.07 8.15
C ARG A 158 -5.35 1.44 8.09
N ILE A 159 -5.56 2.07 9.25
CA ILE A 159 -5.82 3.50 9.41
C ILE A 159 -4.77 4.08 10.36
N GLU A 160 -4.09 5.16 9.94
CA GLU A 160 -3.11 5.88 10.75
C GLU A 160 -3.80 7.07 11.46
N VAL A 161 -3.97 7.02 12.79
CA VAL A 161 -4.72 8.05 13.56
C VAL A 161 -4.09 9.43 13.45
N ALA A 162 -2.77 9.47 13.35
CA ALA A 162 -1.98 10.68 13.23
C ALA A 162 -2.33 11.49 11.95
N GLU A 163 -2.87 10.83 10.90
CA GLU A 163 -3.38 11.47 9.67
C GLU A 163 -4.55 12.43 9.94
N ILE A 164 -5.42 12.02 10.86
CA ILE A 164 -6.67 12.72 11.19
C ILE A 164 -6.36 14.00 11.99
N GLU A 165 -5.46 13.90 12.97
CA GLU A 165 -5.11 15.02 13.86
C GLU A 165 -4.48 16.20 13.10
N MET A 166 -3.56 15.92 12.19
CA MET A 166 -2.86 16.97 11.43
C MET A 166 -3.74 17.60 10.33
N THR A 167 -4.75 16.89 9.84
CA THR A 167 -5.77 17.46 8.94
C THR A 167 -6.64 18.49 9.68
N LEU A 168 -6.92 18.30 10.96
CA LEU A 168 -7.71 19.23 11.78
C LEU A 168 -6.98 20.55 12.06
N LEU A 169 -5.65 20.52 12.19
CA LEU A 169 -4.81 21.68 12.48
C LEU A 169 -4.63 22.65 11.30
N HIS A 170 -4.95 22.24 10.07
CA HIS A 170 -4.68 23.01 8.84
C HIS A 170 -5.64 24.18 8.54
N LYS A 171 -6.59 24.52 9.44
CA LYS A 171 -7.53 25.63 9.22
C LYS A 171 -7.03 26.96 9.80
N ARG A 172 -6.23 27.73 9.03
CA ARG A 172 -6.32 29.21 8.82
C ARG A 172 -5.11 29.78 8.07
N LYS A 173 -5.36 30.39 6.89
CA LYS A 173 -4.36 30.97 5.98
C LYS A 173 -3.81 32.32 6.45
N LYS A 174 -2.55 32.37 6.87
CA LYS A 174 -1.63 33.53 6.79
C LYS A 174 -0.25 33.01 6.38
N ALA A 175 0.54 33.80 5.64
CA ALA A 175 1.91 33.41 5.33
C ALA A 175 2.75 33.27 6.61
N VAL A 176 3.63 32.28 6.64
CA VAL A 176 4.45 31.89 7.79
C VAL A 176 5.92 32.05 7.43
N LEU A 177 6.71 32.56 8.37
CA LEU A 177 8.17 32.65 8.31
C LEU A 177 8.77 31.90 9.50
N ILE A 178 9.82 31.12 9.26
CA ILE A 178 10.66 30.51 10.29
C ILE A 178 12.02 31.21 10.27
N LEU A 179 12.48 31.70 11.41
CA LEU A 179 13.79 32.35 11.56
C LEU A 179 14.33 32.07 12.97
N ASN A 180 15.57 31.58 13.07
CA ASN A 180 16.26 31.26 14.34
C ASN A 180 15.46 30.39 15.33
N GLY A 181 14.63 29.46 14.83
CA GLY A 181 13.80 28.61 15.69
C GLY A 181 12.54 29.30 16.26
N TYR A 182 12.19 30.47 15.71
CA TYR A 182 10.96 31.18 16.00
C TYR A 182 10.02 31.22 14.79
N ARG A 183 8.73 31.10 15.08
CA ARG A 183 7.67 31.16 14.10
C ARG A 183 7.02 32.53 14.07
N TYR A 184 6.86 33.07 12.87
CA TYR A 184 6.19 34.32 12.62
C TYR A 184 5.02 34.15 11.65
N THR A 185 3.96 34.93 11.87
CA THR A 185 2.88 35.12 10.88
C THR A 185 3.02 36.50 10.24
N GLN A 186 2.64 36.60 8.96
CA GLN A 186 2.66 37.87 8.26
C GLN A 186 1.75 38.88 8.97
N ASP A 187 2.34 40.02 9.36
CA ASP A 187 1.61 41.14 9.96
C ASP A 187 1.12 42.09 8.87
N ARG A 188 2.02 42.57 8.01
CA ARG A 188 1.72 43.54 6.94
C ARG A 188 2.81 43.56 5.87
N VAL A 189 2.47 44.04 4.68
CA VAL A 189 3.41 44.29 3.57
C VAL A 189 3.36 45.78 3.21
N ARG A 190 4.51 46.44 3.09
CA ARG A 190 4.61 47.87 2.73
C ARG A 190 5.90 48.14 1.95
N ASN A 191 5.83 48.83 0.82
CA ASN A 191 6.99 49.24 0.00
C ASN A 191 7.98 48.09 -0.28
N ASN A 192 7.47 46.92 -0.70
CA ASN A 192 8.24 45.69 -0.92
C ASN A 192 8.99 45.14 0.33
N ASN A 193 8.61 45.58 1.53
CA ASN A 193 9.02 44.98 2.79
C ASN A 193 7.85 44.18 3.39
N THR A 194 8.11 42.93 3.76
CA THR A 194 7.19 42.10 4.54
C THR A 194 7.58 42.19 6.01
N TYR A 195 6.61 42.50 6.86
CA TYR A 195 6.77 42.58 8.31
C TYR A 195 6.07 41.39 8.96
N TRP A 196 6.77 40.77 9.90
CA TRP A 196 6.42 39.52 10.53
C TRP A 196 6.29 39.72 12.03
N LYS A 197 5.29 39.06 12.64
CA LYS A 197 5.12 39.03 14.09
C LYS A 197 5.13 37.60 14.60
N CYS A 198 5.69 37.40 15.78
CA CYS A 198 5.66 36.10 16.43
C CYS A 198 4.21 35.57 16.50
N GLU A 199 4.03 34.26 16.29
CA GLU A 199 2.71 33.65 16.41
C GLU A 199 2.20 33.66 17.86
N ASP A 200 3.09 33.49 18.84
CA ASP A 200 2.71 33.58 20.25
C ASP A 200 2.21 35.00 20.55
N ARG A 201 0.93 35.09 20.91
CA ARG A 201 0.25 36.37 21.19
C ARG A 201 0.82 37.07 22.43
N SER A 202 1.47 36.34 23.31
CA SER A 202 2.15 36.88 24.48
C SER A 202 3.57 37.37 24.17
N CYS A 203 4.07 37.10 22.96
CA CYS A 203 5.42 37.46 22.53
C CYS A 203 5.50 38.78 21.76
N THR A 204 6.56 39.53 22.00
CA THR A 204 6.85 40.79 21.31
C THR A 204 7.75 40.64 20.08
N GLY A 205 8.22 39.43 19.77
CA GLY A 205 9.13 39.17 18.65
C GLY A 205 8.62 39.67 17.29
N ARG A 206 9.54 40.25 16.51
CA ARG A 206 9.27 40.81 15.17
C ARG A 206 10.43 40.53 14.23
N ALA A 207 10.11 40.36 12.95
CA ALA A 207 11.09 40.28 11.88
C ALA A 207 10.65 41.10 10.67
N SER A 208 11.60 41.44 9.80
CA SER A 208 11.34 42.13 8.54
C SER A 208 12.14 41.51 7.41
N GLN A 209 11.55 41.48 6.22
CA GLN A 209 12.19 40.99 5.01
C GLN A 209 12.00 42.03 3.91
N LYS A 210 13.10 42.46 3.29
CA LYS A 210 13.09 43.34 2.12
C LYS A 210 13.20 42.46 0.87
N CYS A 211 12.56 42.87 -0.22
CA CYS A 211 12.45 42.12 -1.48
C CYS A 211 13.73 41.30 -1.82
N SER A 212 13.62 39.96 -1.78
CA SER A 212 14.69 39.00 -2.10
C SER A 212 15.89 38.93 -1.13
N ASP A 213 15.90 39.71 -0.05
CA ASP A 213 16.89 39.63 1.01
C ASP A 213 16.50 38.56 2.05
N ASP A 214 17.51 38.08 2.78
CA ASP A 214 17.30 37.22 3.95
C ASP A 214 16.52 37.99 5.04
N PRO A 215 15.49 37.37 5.64
CA PRO A 215 14.72 37.97 6.71
C PRO A 215 15.60 38.23 7.94
N LYS A 216 15.37 39.37 8.60
CA LYS A 216 16.11 39.79 9.79
C LYS A 216 15.17 40.01 10.97
N GLU A 217 15.56 39.49 12.13
CA GLU A 217 14.90 39.83 13.39
C GLU A 217 15.06 41.32 13.67
N THR A 218 13.96 41.96 14.03
CA THR A 218 13.91 43.39 14.39
C THR A 218 13.57 43.60 15.86
N GLN A 219 12.99 42.58 16.52
CA GLN A 219 12.67 42.62 17.93
C GLN A 219 12.83 41.23 18.56
N GLN A 220 13.46 41.19 19.74
CA GLN A 220 13.73 39.95 20.49
C GLN A 220 12.46 39.28 21.01
N HIS A 221 12.56 37.97 21.24
CA HIS A 221 11.49 37.14 21.78
C HIS A 221 11.49 37.12 23.31
N SER A 222 10.31 36.94 23.90
CA SER A 222 10.12 36.77 25.35
C SER A 222 9.95 35.30 25.77
N HIS A 223 10.18 34.36 24.84
CA HIS A 223 10.11 32.92 25.08
C HIS A 223 11.29 32.23 24.39
N SER A 224 11.57 30.99 24.78
CA SER A 224 12.59 30.18 24.11
C SER A 224 12.11 29.68 22.73
N PRO A 225 13.02 29.40 21.79
CA PRO A 225 12.68 28.84 20.48
C PRO A 225 11.97 27.49 20.60
N ASN A 226 10.98 27.24 19.75
CA ASN A 226 10.37 25.91 19.61
C ASN A 226 10.95 25.24 18.37
N GLN A 227 12.12 24.62 18.53
CA GLN A 227 12.89 24.07 17.42
C GLN A 227 12.13 22.95 16.69
N ASP A 228 11.49 22.04 17.40
CA ASP A 228 10.76 20.92 16.78
C ASP A 228 9.62 21.41 15.89
N GLN A 229 8.82 22.37 16.37
CA GLN A 229 7.74 22.95 15.57
C GLN A 229 8.29 23.68 14.33
N CYS A 230 9.40 24.41 14.47
CA CYS A 230 10.04 25.12 13.37
C CYS A 230 10.63 24.15 12.33
N ASN A 231 11.25 23.04 12.78
CA ASN A 231 11.80 22.00 11.91
C ASN A 231 10.69 21.38 11.03
N VAL A 232 9.55 21.04 11.63
CA VAL A 232 8.38 20.50 10.91
C VAL A 232 7.90 21.45 9.81
N GLU A 233 7.84 22.74 10.13
CA GLU A 233 7.32 23.74 9.21
C GLU A 233 8.29 24.08 8.09
N GLU A 234 9.57 24.24 8.40
CA GLU A 234 10.62 24.45 7.39
C GLU A 234 10.64 23.28 6.41
N PHE A 235 10.62 22.05 6.94
CA PHE A 235 10.51 20.84 6.13
C PHE A 235 9.26 20.86 5.22
N THR A 236 8.09 21.15 5.80
CA THR A 236 6.83 21.20 5.05
C THR A 236 6.84 22.28 3.98
N ILE A 237 7.44 23.44 4.24
CA ILE A 237 7.60 24.54 3.27
C ILE A 237 8.47 24.09 2.09
N ASN A 238 9.62 23.47 2.37
CA ASN A 238 10.53 22.97 1.34
C ASN A 238 9.87 21.90 0.48
N VAL A 239 9.17 20.93 1.08
CA VAL A 239 8.40 19.91 0.36
C VAL A 239 7.32 20.56 -0.52
N LYS A 240 6.52 21.49 0.02
CA LYS A 240 5.47 22.18 -0.74
C LYS A 240 6.03 23.01 -1.89
N LYS A 241 7.20 23.64 -1.72
CA LYS A 241 7.88 24.36 -2.78
C LYS A 241 8.21 23.42 -3.94
N ARG A 242 8.89 22.32 -3.66
CA ARG A 242 9.23 21.30 -4.66
C ARG A 242 8.00 20.68 -5.32
N ILE A 243 6.93 20.43 -4.57
CA ILE A 243 5.66 19.93 -5.11
C ILE A 243 5.06 20.86 -6.18
N ARG A 244 5.27 22.17 -6.07
CA ARG A 244 4.78 23.15 -7.06
C ARG A 244 5.66 23.22 -8.31
N GLU A 245 6.92 22.81 -8.20
CA GLU A 245 7.94 22.97 -9.25
C GLU A 245 8.23 21.65 -9.99
N GLU A 246 8.09 20.51 -9.32
CA GLU A 246 8.54 19.20 -9.81
C GLU A 246 7.35 18.27 -10.11
N PRO A 247 7.27 17.61 -11.28
CA PRO A 247 6.15 16.75 -11.67
C PRO A 247 6.14 15.37 -10.98
N GLU A 248 7.05 15.10 -10.03
CA GLU A 248 7.15 13.81 -9.35
C GLU A 248 5.95 13.55 -8.40
N PRO A 249 5.65 12.27 -8.06
CA PRO A 249 4.65 11.96 -7.04
C PRO A 249 4.92 12.71 -5.73
N VAL A 250 3.87 13.29 -5.14
CA VAL A 250 3.94 14.11 -3.91
C VAL A 250 4.67 13.37 -2.77
N ARG A 251 4.43 12.07 -2.64
CA ARG A 251 5.07 11.20 -1.65
C ARG A 251 6.59 11.06 -1.87
N LYS A 252 7.01 10.90 -3.12
CA LYS A 252 8.40 10.83 -3.52
C LYS A 252 9.17 12.10 -3.17
N ILE A 253 8.58 13.28 -3.41
CA ILE A 253 9.19 14.57 -3.07
C ILE A 253 9.38 14.70 -1.56
N PHE A 254 8.33 14.39 -0.77
CA PHE A 254 8.39 14.39 0.70
C PHE A 254 9.54 13.51 1.20
N ARG A 255 9.65 12.29 0.66
CA ARG A 255 10.66 11.32 1.03
C ARG A 255 12.08 11.76 0.69
N GLN A 256 12.31 12.25 -0.52
CA GLN A 256 13.61 12.78 -0.90
C GLN A 256 14.05 13.93 0.01
N GLU A 257 13.10 14.78 0.43
CA GLU A 257 13.39 15.83 1.39
C GLU A 257 13.72 15.27 2.78
N LEU A 258 13.02 14.21 3.20
CA LEU A 258 13.29 13.52 4.47
C LEU A 258 14.70 12.92 4.48
N VAL A 259 15.13 12.30 3.37
CA VAL A 259 16.49 11.76 3.21
C VAL A 259 17.54 12.85 3.25
N LYS A 260 17.30 14.01 2.60
CA LYS A 260 18.19 15.18 2.69
C LYS A 260 18.31 15.67 4.13
N LEU A 261 17.20 15.75 4.85
CA LEU A 261 17.20 16.16 6.26
C LEU A 261 17.97 15.16 7.13
N GLN A 262 17.71 13.87 6.95
CA GLN A 262 18.41 12.79 7.67
C GLN A 262 19.92 12.84 7.47
N THR A 263 20.39 13.20 6.27
CA THR A 263 21.81 13.31 5.96
C THR A 263 22.46 14.55 6.59
N LYS A 264 21.73 15.66 6.69
CA LYS A 264 22.26 16.93 7.20
C LYS A 264 22.12 17.07 8.73
N ASN A 265 20.95 16.74 9.26
CA ASN A 265 20.56 16.93 10.66
C ASN A 265 19.72 15.72 11.14
N PRO A 266 20.35 14.58 11.50
CA PRO A 266 19.65 13.35 11.87
C PRO A 266 18.67 13.52 13.03
N ASP A 267 19.03 14.32 14.03
CA ASP A 267 18.23 14.52 15.25
C ASP A 267 16.89 15.21 14.95
N GLN A 268 16.82 16.02 13.89
CA GLN A 268 15.60 16.72 13.51
C GLN A 268 14.55 15.80 12.87
N VAL A 269 14.94 14.62 12.38
CA VAL A 269 14.03 13.68 11.69
C VAL A 269 12.92 13.20 12.62
N GLN A 270 13.20 13.04 13.92
CA GLN A 270 12.20 12.58 14.91
C GLN A 270 11.02 13.53 15.06
N SER A 271 11.24 14.83 14.77
CA SER A 271 10.19 15.84 14.85
C SER A 271 9.26 15.84 13.62
N ILE A 272 9.69 15.28 12.48
CA ILE A 272 8.95 15.37 11.21
C ILE A 272 7.70 14.49 11.22
N PRO A 273 6.51 15.04 10.88
CA PRO A 273 5.28 14.27 10.83
C PRO A 273 5.35 13.21 9.72
N MET A 274 4.67 12.08 9.92
CA MET A 274 4.49 11.09 8.87
C MET A 274 3.74 11.69 7.68
N PHE A 275 4.02 11.17 6.47
CA PHE A 275 3.45 11.69 5.22
C PHE A 275 1.93 11.82 5.25
N GLU A 276 1.23 10.79 5.74
CA GLU A 276 -0.24 10.79 5.78
C GLU A 276 -0.78 11.99 6.57
N GLN A 277 -0.12 12.37 7.67
CA GLN A 277 -0.46 13.54 8.48
C GLN A 277 -0.55 14.85 7.72
N ILE A 278 0.31 15.06 6.72
CA ILE A 278 0.34 16.32 5.97
C ILE A 278 -0.13 16.18 4.52
N LYS A 279 -0.53 14.98 4.10
CA LYS A 279 -0.91 14.63 2.73
C LYS A 279 -1.91 15.61 2.11
N THR A 280 -3.03 15.89 2.77
CA THR A 280 -4.06 16.82 2.26
C THR A 280 -3.47 18.20 1.94
N SER A 281 -2.56 18.67 2.80
CA SER A 281 -1.86 19.95 2.67
C SER A 281 -0.89 19.95 1.48
N LEU A 282 -0.15 18.85 1.31
CA LEU A 282 0.78 18.66 0.20
C LEU A 282 0.06 18.56 -1.14
N TYR A 283 -1.02 17.78 -1.24
CA TYR A 283 -1.83 17.68 -2.46
C TYR A 283 -2.59 18.98 -2.76
N SER A 284 -2.97 19.76 -1.75
CA SER A 284 -3.52 21.11 -1.97
C SER A 284 -2.48 22.02 -2.64
N ALA A 285 -1.21 21.96 -2.23
CA ALA A 285 -0.13 22.70 -2.90
C ALA A 285 0.10 22.21 -4.34
N ARG A 286 0.00 20.89 -4.60
CA ARG A 286 0.11 20.32 -5.96
C ARG A 286 -0.92 20.93 -6.91
N ASN A 287 -2.17 21.06 -6.44
CA ASN A 287 -3.28 21.58 -7.23
C ASN A 287 -3.18 23.09 -7.54
N GLU A 288 -2.26 23.83 -6.91
CA GLU A 288 -2.00 25.24 -7.23
C GLU A 288 -1.18 25.41 -8.52
N SER A 289 -0.39 24.40 -8.90
CA SER A 289 0.60 24.52 -9.99
C SER A 289 0.46 23.47 -11.09
N PHE A 290 -0.15 22.32 -10.80
CA PHE A 290 -0.39 21.27 -11.78
C PHE A 290 -1.88 21.12 -12.06
N PRO A 291 -2.27 20.79 -13.31
CA PRO A 291 -3.65 20.50 -13.61
C PRO A 291 -4.15 19.35 -12.73
N PRO A 292 -5.43 19.37 -12.33
CA PRO A 292 -6.00 18.26 -11.58
C PRO A 292 -5.89 16.97 -12.40
N PRO A 293 -5.80 15.80 -11.73
CA PRO A 293 -5.82 14.53 -12.44
C PRO A 293 -7.06 14.42 -13.35
N PRO A 294 -6.95 13.73 -14.49
CA PRO A 294 -8.03 13.59 -15.45
C PRO A 294 -9.28 13.02 -14.78
N LYS A 295 -10.44 13.59 -15.12
CA LYS A 295 -11.73 13.19 -14.54
C LYS A 295 -12.42 12.12 -15.37
N THR A 296 -12.15 12.09 -16.67
CA THR A 296 -12.71 11.12 -17.61
C THR A 296 -11.61 10.44 -18.41
N LEU A 297 -11.92 9.27 -19.00
CA LEU A 297 -10.98 8.54 -19.85
C LEU A 297 -10.58 9.33 -21.10
N ALA A 298 -11.48 10.18 -21.61
CA ALA A 298 -11.23 11.01 -22.78
C ALA A 298 -10.17 12.11 -22.53
N ASP A 299 -9.97 12.48 -21.26
CA ASP A 299 -8.96 13.47 -20.86
C ASP A 299 -7.56 12.86 -20.71
N VAL A 300 -7.42 11.54 -20.85
CA VAL A 300 -6.16 10.83 -20.63
C VAL A 300 -5.35 10.81 -21.94
N GLN A 301 -4.18 11.46 -21.92
CA GLN A 301 -3.21 11.44 -23.00
C GLN A 301 -1.89 10.85 -22.50
N VAL A 302 -1.36 9.86 -23.22
CA VAL A 302 -0.08 9.20 -22.90
C VAL A 302 0.87 9.42 -24.07
N ASP A 303 1.71 10.45 -23.95
CA ASP A 303 2.57 10.90 -25.05
C ASP A 303 4.06 10.57 -24.86
N GLY A 304 4.76 10.49 -25.99
CA GLY A 304 6.23 10.49 -26.07
C GLY A 304 6.89 9.35 -25.30
N LYS A 305 7.81 9.69 -24.39
CA LYS A 305 8.63 8.73 -23.62
C LYS A 305 7.84 7.78 -22.72
N TRP A 306 6.56 8.05 -22.46
CA TRP A 306 5.73 7.26 -21.55
C TRP A 306 4.96 6.15 -22.24
N SER A 307 4.88 6.17 -23.57
CA SER A 307 4.32 5.10 -24.39
C SER A 307 5.40 4.19 -24.99
N GLN A 308 6.66 4.36 -24.57
CA GLN A 308 7.82 3.65 -25.09
C GLN A 308 8.64 2.98 -24.00
N THR A 309 9.35 1.89 -24.33
CA THR A 309 10.37 1.28 -23.47
C THR A 309 11.63 2.15 -23.42
N LEU A 310 12.58 1.81 -22.54
CA LEU A 310 13.91 2.46 -22.50
C LEU A 310 14.69 2.33 -23.82
N ASN A 311 14.34 1.33 -24.64
CA ASN A 311 14.93 1.11 -25.96
C ASN A 311 14.10 1.73 -27.10
N ASN A 312 13.14 2.61 -26.78
CA ASN A 312 12.23 3.29 -27.70
C ASN A 312 11.24 2.38 -28.45
N GLU A 313 10.97 1.17 -27.94
CA GLU A 313 9.95 0.29 -28.50
C GLU A 313 8.56 0.70 -28.01
N PRO A 314 7.48 0.55 -28.81
CA PRO A 314 6.13 0.78 -28.34
C PRO A 314 5.79 -0.09 -27.12
N PHE A 315 5.46 0.55 -26.01
CA PHE A 315 5.06 -0.09 -24.75
C PHE A 315 3.59 0.18 -24.39
N LEU A 316 2.91 1.02 -25.15
CA LEU A 316 1.45 1.16 -25.12
C LEU A 316 0.90 0.45 -26.36
N LEU A 317 0.02 -0.54 -26.17
CA LEU A 317 -0.55 -1.27 -27.30
C LEU A 317 -1.44 -0.33 -28.15
N PRO A 318 -1.33 -0.39 -29.49
CA PRO A 318 -2.06 0.51 -30.37
C PRO A 318 -3.53 0.09 -30.54
N ASP A 319 -4.38 1.06 -30.88
CA ASP A 319 -5.80 0.87 -31.21
C ASP A 319 -6.65 0.16 -30.15
N THR A 320 -6.29 0.31 -28.88
CA THR A 320 -7.03 -0.27 -27.76
C THR A 320 -7.93 0.80 -27.13
N GLN A 321 -9.12 0.40 -26.67
CA GLN A 321 -9.97 1.31 -25.89
C GLN A 321 -9.48 1.45 -24.45
N ASN A 322 -8.83 0.40 -23.94
CA ASN A 322 -8.19 0.39 -22.64
C ASN A 322 -6.72 0.83 -22.77
N LEU A 323 -6.16 1.46 -21.73
CA LEU A 323 -4.71 1.63 -21.67
C LEU A 323 -4.09 0.29 -21.31
N ILE A 324 -3.39 -0.32 -22.25
CA ILE A 324 -2.72 -1.61 -22.08
C ILE A 324 -1.24 -1.41 -22.38
N PHE A 325 -0.44 -1.59 -21.35
CA PHE A 325 1.01 -1.48 -21.40
C PHE A 325 1.64 -2.86 -21.54
N GLY A 326 2.52 -3.02 -22.52
CA GLY A 326 3.18 -4.25 -22.90
C GLY A 326 3.79 -4.12 -24.29
N THR A 327 4.69 -5.04 -24.63
CA THR A 327 5.27 -5.13 -25.97
C THR A 327 4.61 -6.26 -26.76
N ILE A 328 4.79 -6.26 -28.10
CA ILE A 328 4.36 -7.39 -28.93
C ILE A 328 5.11 -8.68 -28.53
N GLU A 329 6.39 -8.56 -28.14
CA GLU A 329 7.16 -9.67 -27.57
C GLU A 329 6.53 -10.20 -26.29
N SER A 330 6.06 -9.32 -25.39
CA SER A 330 5.37 -9.74 -24.16
C SER A 330 4.09 -10.53 -24.46
N LEU A 331 3.37 -10.19 -25.54
CA LEU A 331 2.20 -10.93 -26.01
C LEU A 331 2.58 -12.30 -26.59
N ASP A 332 3.66 -12.37 -27.35
CA ASP A 332 4.19 -13.62 -27.90
C ASP A 332 4.62 -14.58 -26.78
N GLU A 333 5.35 -14.08 -25.78
CA GLU A 333 5.71 -14.84 -24.58
C GLU A 333 4.48 -15.30 -23.78
N LEU A 334 3.48 -14.43 -23.64
CA LEU A 334 2.22 -14.78 -22.98
C LEU A 334 1.49 -15.89 -23.74
N SER A 335 1.53 -15.88 -25.08
CA SER A 335 0.87 -16.88 -25.93
C SER A 335 1.49 -18.29 -25.82
N LYS A 336 2.79 -18.36 -25.49
CA LYS A 336 3.52 -19.62 -25.26
C LYS A 336 3.18 -20.26 -23.92
N SER A 337 2.61 -19.51 -22.99
CA SER A 337 2.26 -19.97 -21.65
C SER A 337 0.96 -20.78 -21.64
N GLU A 338 1.00 -22.03 -21.17
CA GLU A 338 -0.23 -22.82 -21.00
C GLU A 338 -1.11 -22.29 -19.87
N HIS A 339 -0.53 -21.54 -18.94
CA HIS A 339 -1.22 -20.99 -17.78
C HIS A 339 -1.01 -19.48 -17.71
N ILE A 340 -2.12 -18.74 -17.67
CA ILE A 340 -2.12 -17.29 -17.47
C ILE A 340 -2.69 -16.97 -16.09
N LEU A 341 -2.05 -16.03 -15.40
CA LEU A 341 -2.57 -15.46 -14.16
C LEU A 341 -3.01 -14.01 -14.43
N MET A 342 -4.22 -13.67 -14.00
CA MET A 342 -4.79 -12.34 -14.15
C MET A 342 -5.16 -11.82 -12.77
N ALA A 343 -4.63 -10.66 -12.39
CA ALA A 343 -4.80 -10.10 -11.06
C ALA A 343 -5.07 -8.60 -11.10
N GLY A 344 -6.13 -8.19 -10.41
CA GLY A 344 -6.36 -6.77 -10.10
C GLY A 344 -5.54 -6.36 -8.88
N THR A 345 -4.88 -5.22 -8.94
CA THR A 345 -3.99 -4.74 -7.87
C THR A 345 -4.45 -3.40 -7.27
N PHE A 346 -4.22 -3.29 -5.95
CA PHE A 346 -4.27 -2.13 -5.04
C PHE A 346 -5.59 -1.37 -4.78
N GLN A 347 -5.67 -0.78 -3.57
CA GLN A 347 -6.73 0.12 -3.10
C GLN A 347 -6.60 1.56 -3.65
N SER A 348 -5.46 1.90 -4.27
CA SER A 348 -5.16 3.26 -4.75
C SER A 348 -4.74 3.22 -6.22
N CYS A 349 -5.68 3.50 -7.12
CA CYS A 349 -5.44 3.73 -8.54
C CYS A 349 -5.70 5.22 -8.84
N PRO A 350 -4.90 5.90 -9.69
CA PRO A 350 -5.19 7.27 -10.06
C PRO A 350 -6.52 7.37 -10.80
N ALA A 351 -7.37 8.32 -10.40
CA ALA A 351 -8.57 8.66 -11.17
C ALA A 351 -8.19 8.99 -12.63
N PRO A 352 -9.02 8.59 -13.62
CA PRO A 352 -10.36 8.00 -13.49
C PRO A 352 -10.38 6.46 -13.34
N TYR A 353 -9.24 5.81 -13.14
CA TYR A 353 -9.15 4.36 -13.13
C TYR A 353 -9.43 3.77 -11.76
N TYR A 354 -10.06 2.60 -11.74
CA TYR A 354 -10.43 1.88 -10.52
C TYR A 354 -9.32 0.92 -10.08
N GLN A 355 -8.60 0.34 -11.03
CA GLN A 355 -7.56 -0.65 -10.74
C GLN A 355 -6.46 -0.68 -11.79
N VAL A 356 -5.28 -1.11 -11.37
CA VAL A 356 -4.26 -1.64 -12.27
C VAL A 356 -4.49 -3.15 -12.36
N TYR A 357 -4.77 -3.65 -13.55
CA TYR A 357 -4.99 -5.05 -13.84
C TYR A 357 -3.76 -5.63 -14.55
N THR A 358 -3.25 -6.75 -14.09
CA THR A 358 -2.01 -7.35 -14.58
C THR A 358 -2.27 -8.74 -15.14
N ILE A 359 -1.57 -9.08 -16.23
CA ILE A 359 -1.66 -10.37 -16.89
C ILE A 359 -0.26 -10.96 -16.98
N HIS A 360 -0.13 -12.19 -16.49
CA HIS A 360 1.14 -12.86 -16.29
C HIS A 360 1.16 -14.18 -17.04
N SER A 361 2.31 -14.53 -17.60
CA SER A 361 2.60 -15.91 -18.00
C SER A 361 3.08 -16.69 -16.77
N VAL A 362 2.64 -17.95 -16.63
CA VAL A 362 3.11 -18.87 -15.59
C VAL A 362 3.84 -20.03 -16.25
N ASN A 363 5.17 -20.03 -16.12
CA ASN A 363 6.05 -21.07 -16.67
C ASN A 363 6.84 -21.69 -15.50
N ASP A 364 6.84 -23.02 -15.40
CA ASP A 364 7.53 -23.77 -14.33
C ASP A 364 7.21 -23.29 -12.90
N GLY A 365 5.97 -22.85 -12.68
CA GLY A 365 5.51 -22.32 -11.39
C GLY A 365 5.92 -20.88 -11.09
N LEU A 366 6.68 -20.22 -11.97
CA LEU A 366 7.07 -18.83 -11.85
C LEU A 366 6.13 -17.93 -12.65
N SER A 367 5.61 -16.90 -11.99
CA SER A 367 4.75 -15.88 -12.62
C SER A 367 5.59 -14.71 -13.09
N SER A 368 5.51 -14.38 -14.39
CA SER A 368 6.13 -13.19 -14.97
C SER A 368 5.04 -12.25 -15.50
N PRO A 369 4.98 -10.98 -15.07
CA PRO A 369 4.05 -10.02 -15.64
C PRO A 369 4.41 -9.73 -17.10
N LYS A 370 3.40 -9.72 -17.97
CA LYS A 370 3.55 -9.45 -19.41
C LYS A 370 2.76 -8.22 -19.84
N LEU A 371 1.57 -8.01 -19.25
CA LEU A 371 0.74 -6.86 -19.56
C LEU A 371 0.26 -6.18 -18.28
N TYR A 372 0.12 -4.86 -18.36
CA TYR A 372 -0.46 -4.01 -17.33
C TYR A 372 -1.58 -3.18 -17.96
N SER A 373 -2.73 -3.07 -17.33
CA SER A 373 -3.83 -2.27 -17.84
C SER A 373 -4.46 -1.41 -16.77
N LEU A 374 -4.81 -0.18 -17.12
CA LEU A 374 -5.59 0.70 -16.26
C LEU A 374 -7.07 0.54 -16.60
N LEU A 375 -7.83 -0.07 -15.69
CA LEU A 375 -9.25 -0.35 -15.92
C LEU A 375 -10.13 0.66 -15.19
N PRO A 376 -11.12 1.26 -15.87
CA PRO A 376 -12.01 2.26 -15.27
C PRO A 376 -12.98 1.68 -14.25
N ARG A 377 -13.30 0.38 -14.36
CA ARG A 377 -14.29 -0.31 -13.54
C ARG A 377 -13.96 -1.80 -13.37
N LYS A 378 -14.69 -2.43 -12.46
CA LYS A 378 -14.68 -3.87 -12.14
C LYS A 378 -15.96 -4.56 -12.66
N GLU A 379 -16.30 -4.28 -13.92
CA GLU A 379 -17.53 -4.75 -14.56
C GLU A 379 -17.21 -5.74 -15.70
N LYS A 380 -18.12 -6.69 -15.96
CA LYS A 380 -17.97 -7.71 -17.02
C LYS A 380 -17.57 -7.10 -18.37
N ASN A 381 -18.24 -6.04 -18.81
CA ASN A 381 -17.97 -5.42 -20.10
C ASN A 381 -16.58 -4.78 -20.18
N THR A 382 -16.06 -4.28 -19.05
CA THR A 382 -14.68 -3.75 -18.98
C THR A 382 -13.66 -4.86 -19.21
N TYR A 383 -13.84 -6.03 -18.60
CA TYR A 383 -12.94 -7.18 -18.83
C TYR A 383 -13.07 -7.78 -20.23
N ILE A 384 -14.29 -7.84 -20.78
CA ILE A 384 -14.50 -8.27 -22.16
C ILE A 384 -13.75 -7.34 -23.11
N SER A 385 -13.93 -6.02 -22.95
CA SER A 385 -13.23 -5.02 -23.76
C SER A 385 -11.72 -5.14 -23.64
N LEU A 386 -11.17 -5.29 -22.42
CA LEU A 386 -9.73 -5.52 -22.21
C LEU A 386 -9.22 -6.75 -22.99
N LEU A 387 -9.89 -7.89 -22.84
CA LEU A 387 -9.47 -9.14 -23.46
C LEU A 387 -9.64 -9.13 -24.99
N GLN A 388 -10.67 -8.45 -25.50
CA GLN A 388 -10.87 -8.22 -26.93
C GLN A 388 -9.79 -7.33 -27.52
N ASP A 389 -9.43 -6.22 -26.84
CA ASP A 389 -8.32 -5.37 -27.23
C ASP A 389 -7.03 -6.20 -27.37
N ILE A 390 -6.73 -7.06 -26.38
CA ILE A 390 -5.58 -7.97 -26.42
C ILE A 390 -5.67 -8.95 -27.59
N GLN A 391 -6.80 -9.64 -27.77
CA GLN A 391 -6.98 -10.60 -28.86
C GLN A 391 -6.87 -9.93 -30.24
N ASN A 392 -7.37 -8.71 -30.41
CA ASN A 392 -7.27 -7.95 -31.65
C ASN A 392 -5.81 -7.60 -31.96
N VAL A 393 -5.04 -7.16 -30.96
CA VAL A 393 -3.61 -6.88 -31.13
C VAL A 393 -2.86 -8.18 -31.45
N CYS A 394 -3.15 -9.28 -30.75
CA CYS A 394 -2.58 -10.60 -31.05
C CYS A 394 -2.87 -11.03 -32.50
N TYR A 395 -4.13 -10.96 -32.93
CA TYR A 395 -4.57 -11.35 -34.28
C TYR A 395 -3.81 -10.59 -35.38
N ARG A 396 -3.67 -9.26 -35.23
CA ARG A 396 -2.94 -8.42 -36.19
C ARG A 396 -1.45 -8.75 -36.26
N ASN A 397 -0.89 -9.29 -35.19
CA ASN A 397 0.51 -9.69 -35.09
C ASN A 397 0.72 -11.21 -35.30
N SER A 398 -0.30 -11.94 -35.78
CA SER A 398 -0.25 -13.40 -35.99
C SER A 398 0.06 -14.22 -34.72
N ILE A 399 -0.29 -13.68 -33.55
CA ILE A 399 -0.15 -14.33 -32.25
C ILE A 399 -1.49 -14.98 -31.90
N THR A 400 -1.47 -16.24 -31.45
CA THR A 400 -2.68 -16.95 -30.99
C THR A 400 -2.63 -17.16 -29.50
N LEU A 401 -3.50 -16.45 -28.77
CA LEU A 401 -3.60 -16.58 -27.31
C LEU A 401 -4.63 -17.65 -26.95
N ASN A 402 -4.17 -18.83 -26.53
CA ASN A 402 -5.04 -19.98 -26.20
C ASN A 402 -4.56 -20.70 -24.93
N PRO A 403 -4.71 -20.10 -23.74
CA PRO A 403 -4.28 -20.72 -22.49
C PRO A 403 -5.10 -21.98 -22.18
N LYS A 404 -4.46 -23.00 -21.59
CA LYS A 404 -5.16 -24.16 -21.01
C LYS A 404 -5.75 -23.83 -19.64
N PHE A 405 -5.10 -22.96 -18.89
CA PHE A 405 -5.51 -22.56 -17.55
C PHE A 405 -5.50 -21.04 -17.42
N VAL A 406 -6.55 -20.48 -16.81
CA VAL A 406 -6.57 -19.08 -16.41
C VAL A 406 -6.83 -19.02 -14.91
N THR A 407 -5.91 -18.44 -14.15
CA THR A 407 -6.09 -18.17 -12.72
C THR A 407 -6.44 -16.72 -12.51
N LEU A 408 -7.53 -16.45 -11.81
CA LEU A 408 -7.95 -15.09 -11.50
C LEU A 408 -8.67 -15.00 -10.16
N ASP A 409 -8.89 -13.77 -9.72
CA ASP A 409 -9.67 -13.45 -8.53
C ASP A 409 -11.13 -13.90 -8.71
N PHE A 410 -11.89 -14.08 -7.62
CA PHE A 410 -13.30 -14.50 -7.65
C PHE A 410 -14.26 -13.39 -8.15
N GLU A 411 -13.76 -12.53 -9.03
CA GLU A 411 -14.52 -11.45 -9.60
C GLU A 411 -15.36 -11.96 -10.76
N GLN A 412 -16.68 -12.04 -10.54
CA GLN A 412 -17.63 -12.62 -11.50
C GLN A 412 -17.52 -11.99 -12.90
N GLY A 413 -17.24 -10.69 -12.97
CA GLY A 413 -17.04 -9.98 -14.25
C GLY A 413 -15.85 -10.52 -15.04
N ALA A 414 -14.72 -10.74 -14.38
CA ALA A 414 -13.51 -11.27 -15.00
C ALA A 414 -13.65 -12.75 -15.37
N ILE A 415 -14.28 -13.56 -14.50
CA ILE A 415 -14.57 -14.98 -14.79
C ILE A 415 -15.42 -15.10 -16.04
N SER A 416 -16.54 -14.39 -16.11
CA SER A 416 -17.45 -14.46 -17.25
C SER A 416 -16.84 -13.91 -18.55
N ALA A 417 -15.89 -12.98 -18.47
CA ALA A 417 -15.14 -12.52 -19.64
C ALA A 417 -14.16 -13.59 -20.15
N CYS A 418 -13.47 -14.28 -19.23
CA CYS A 418 -12.56 -15.37 -19.58
C CYS A 418 -13.29 -16.58 -20.14
N GLU A 419 -14.43 -16.97 -19.57
CA GLU A 419 -15.26 -18.07 -20.10
C GLU A 419 -15.76 -17.78 -21.53
N LEU A 420 -16.06 -16.51 -21.83
CA LEU A 420 -16.51 -16.09 -23.15
C LEU A 420 -15.39 -16.13 -24.19
N LEU A 421 -14.19 -15.63 -23.84
CA LEU A 421 -13.11 -15.39 -24.79
C LEU A 421 -12.05 -16.51 -24.82
N PHE A 422 -12.01 -17.34 -23.78
CA PHE A 422 -11.17 -18.54 -23.67
C PHE A 422 -12.04 -19.77 -23.29
N PRO A 423 -13.00 -20.17 -24.15
CA PRO A 423 -13.99 -21.20 -23.80
C PRO A 423 -13.39 -22.58 -23.51
N ASN A 424 -12.17 -22.84 -24.00
CA ASN A 424 -11.46 -24.09 -23.78
C ASN A 424 -10.54 -24.07 -22.54
N ALA A 425 -10.35 -22.91 -21.92
CA ALA A 425 -9.49 -22.77 -20.76
C ALA A 425 -10.21 -23.22 -19.48
N LYS A 426 -9.50 -23.95 -18.62
CA LYS A 426 -9.96 -24.24 -17.27
C LYS A 426 -9.73 -23.02 -16.38
N ILE A 427 -10.81 -22.42 -15.91
CA ILE A 427 -10.76 -21.31 -14.96
C ILE A 427 -10.43 -21.85 -13.56
N LYS A 428 -9.45 -21.23 -12.91
CA LYS A 428 -9.02 -21.50 -11.54
C LYS A 428 -9.18 -20.24 -10.71
N GLY A 429 -9.72 -20.40 -9.50
CA GLY A 429 -9.79 -19.31 -8.53
C GLY A 429 -8.44 -19.05 -7.87
N CYS A 430 -8.13 -17.78 -7.65
CA CYS A 430 -6.96 -17.36 -6.89
C CYS A 430 -7.15 -17.69 -5.40
N ASN A 431 -6.33 -18.60 -4.87
CA ASN A 431 -6.42 -19.09 -3.48
C ASN A 431 -6.51 -17.92 -2.46
N PHE A 432 -5.78 -16.84 -2.69
CA PHE A 432 -5.81 -15.64 -1.85
C PHE A 432 -7.19 -14.96 -1.77
N HIS A 433 -7.92 -14.85 -2.89
CA HIS A 433 -9.22 -14.16 -2.93
C HIS A 433 -10.37 -15.05 -2.50
N PHE A 434 -10.27 -16.38 -2.71
CA PHE A 434 -11.20 -17.35 -2.13
C PHE A 434 -11.31 -17.14 -0.63
N ASN A 435 -10.14 -17.03 0.01
CA ASN A 435 -10.07 -16.88 1.44
C ASN A 435 -10.72 -15.57 1.92
N LYS A 436 -10.65 -14.46 1.18
CA LYS A 436 -11.33 -13.20 1.56
C LYS A 436 -12.85 -13.32 1.58
N CYS A 437 -13.45 -14.09 0.67
CA CYS A 437 -14.90 -14.24 0.58
C CYS A 437 -15.51 -15.09 1.70
N LEU A 438 -14.70 -15.88 2.41
CA LEU A 438 -15.15 -16.70 3.54
C LEU A 438 -15.29 -15.91 4.86
N TYR A 439 -14.80 -14.66 4.90
CA TYR A 439 -14.78 -13.81 6.11
C TYR A 439 -15.58 -12.50 6.01
N MET A 440 -16.31 -12.29 4.90
CA MET A 440 -17.38 -11.27 4.82
C MET A 440 -18.71 -11.91 5.17
#